data_AF-A0A7S4SFK7-F1
#
_entry.id   AF-A0A7S4SFK7-F1
#
_cell.length_a   1.000
_cell.length_b   1.000
_cell.length_c   1.000
_cell.angle_alpha   90.00
_cell.angle_beta   90.00
_cell.angle_gamma   90.00
#
_symmetry.space_group_name_H-M   'P 1'
#
loop_
_entity.id
_entity.type
_entity.pdbx_description
1 polymer ?
#
loop_
_entity_poly.entity_id
_entity_poly.type
_entity_poly.pdbx_seq_one_letter_code
_entity_poly.pdbx_strand_id
1 'polypeptide(L)'
;PFCLRPFRHRRGPPRPALSAAPVRAMDNCRAWAVQKHLSRRCHGPFNGLLRCCRSTGEDLLAQLPPRFEEGRPKPREVCAAEHDAVVRCVAEALLEPGYDKCQRSFEALLGASAGSKELARGWACAWRHFEKPIVQMATTARALGECRPVD
;
A
#
# COMPACT_ATOMS: atom_id res chain seq x y z
N PRO A 1 28.29 -34.98 50.23
CA PRO A 1 26.84 -34.76 50.01
C PRO A 1 26.51 -33.26 49.99
N PHE A 2 26.62 -32.65 48.82
CA PHE A 2 26.15 -31.29 48.53
C PHE A 2 24.85 -31.39 47.73
N CYS A 3 23.71 -31.04 48.31
CA CYS A 3 22.44 -30.94 47.59
C CYS A 3 22.22 -29.48 47.15
N LEU A 4 22.51 -29.20 45.89
CA LEU A 4 22.19 -27.94 45.21
C LEU A 4 20.68 -27.83 44.99
N ARG A 5 20.07 -26.73 45.46
CA ARG A 5 18.68 -26.35 45.13
C ARG A 5 18.63 -25.71 43.73
N PRO A 6 17.64 -26.03 42.88
CA PRO A 6 17.47 -25.37 41.58
C PRO A 6 16.85 -23.97 41.72
N PHE A 7 17.44 -23.03 40.98
CA PHE A 7 16.95 -21.67 40.76
C PHE A 7 15.57 -21.67 40.08
N ARG A 8 14.57 -21.05 40.71
CA ARG A 8 13.28 -20.75 40.06
C ARG A 8 13.44 -19.50 39.19
N HIS A 9 13.40 -19.66 37.86
CA HIS A 9 13.16 -18.55 36.94
C HIS A 9 11.77 -17.95 37.20
N ARG A 10 11.74 -16.75 37.79
CA ARG A 10 10.53 -15.91 37.79
C ARG A 10 10.29 -15.46 36.35
N ARG A 11 9.30 -16.05 35.68
CA ARG A 11 8.74 -15.49 34.44
C ARG A 11 8.07 -14.16 34.82
N GLY A 12 8.65 -13.05 34.35
CA GLY A 12 8.01 -11.74 34.43
C GLY A 12 6.68 -11.75 33.65
N PRO A 13 5.77 -10.81 33.95
CA PRO A 13 4.49 -10.73 33.24
C PRO A 13 4.72 -10.52 31.74
N PRO A 14 3.86 -11.09 30.88
CA PRO A 14 3.94 -10.84 29.45
C PRO A 14 3.79 -9.34 29.19
N ARG A 15 4.72 -8.78 28.40
CA ARG A 15 4.58 -7.41 27.88
C ARG A 15 3.21 -7.29 27.20
N PRO A 16 2.41 -6.26 27.50
CA PRO A 16 1.17 -6.05 26.77
C PRO A 16 1.51 -5.92 25.29
N ALA A 17 0.85 -6.73 24.46
CA ALA A 17 0.89 -6.56 23.02
C ALA A 17 0.57 -5.09 22.72
N LEU A 18 1.41 -4.43 21.92
CA LEU A 18 1.10 -3.11 21.38
C LEU A 18 -0.23 -3.21 20.64
N SER A 19 -1.31 -2.87 21.33
CA SER A 19 -2.62 -2.69 20.74
C SER A 19 -2.47 -1.56 19.75
N ALA A 20 -2.39 -1.89 18.46
CA ALA A 20 -2.33 -0.90 17.41
C ALA A 20 -3.57 -0.01 17.56
N ALA A 21 -3.35 1.25 17.96
CA ALA A 21 -4.43 2.23 18.03
C ALA A 21 -5.18 2.21 16.68
N PRO A 22 -6.52 2.24 16.70
CA PRO A 22 -7.29 2.20 15.47
C PRO A 22 -6.87 3.38 14.60
N VAL A 23 -6.41 3.08 13.38
CA VAL A 23 -6.18 4.13 12.38
C VAL A 23 -7.55 4.73 12.11
N ARG A 24 -7.75 6.00 12.47
CA ARG A 24 -8.99 6.71 12.14
C ARG A 24 -9.20 6.62 10.63
N ALA A 25 -10.33 6.04 10.23
CA ALA A 25 -10.73 5.99 8.83
C ALA A 25 -10.75 7.41 8.24
N MET A 26 -10.21 7.56 7.03
CA MET A 26 -10.19 8.85 6.33
C MET A 26 -11.63 9.29 5.98
N ASP A 27 -11.96 10.54 6.28
CA ASP A 27 -13.24 11.13 5.89
C ASP A 27 -13.37 11.28 4.36
N ASN A 28 -14.60 11.43 3.87
CA ASN A 28 -14.88 11.47 2.44
C ASN A 28 -14.24 12.68 1.73
N CYS A 29 -14.19 13.84 2.39
CA CYS A 29 -13.67 15.07 1.79
C CYS A 29 -12.16 14.96 1.60
N ARG A 30 -11.44 14.48 2.61
CA ARG A 30 -10.00 14.25 2.52
C ARG A 30 -9.67 13.15 1.53
N ALA A 31 -10.44 12.06 1.50
CA ALA A 31 -10.26 11.00 0.51
C ALA A 31 -10.45 11.54 -0.91
N TRP A 32 -11.47 12.34 -1.17
CA TRP A 32 -11.67 12.96 -2.48
C TRP A 32 -10.52 13.89 -2.88
N ALA A 33 -10.01 14.72 -1.95
CA ALA A 33 -8.88 15.60 -2.23
C ALA A 33 -7.61 14.81 -2.62
N VAL A 34 -7.31 13.73 -1.89
CA VAL A 34 -6.20 12.82 -2.22
C VAL A 34 -6.45 12.14 -3.56
N GLN A 35 -7.66 11.65 -3.82
CA GLN A 35 -8.01 11.00 -5.09
C GLN A 35 -7.85 11.95 -6.27
N LYS A 36 -8.27 13.21 -6.16
CA LYS A 36 -8.09 14.24 -7.20
C LYS A 36 -6.60 14.52 -7.47
N HIS A 37 -5.78 14.53 -6.42
CA HIS A 37 -4.33 14.66 -6.56
C HIS A 37 -3.72 13.46 -7.29
N LEU A 38 -4.06 12.24 -6.82
CA LEU A 38 -3.63 11.00 -7.45
C LEU A 38 -4.12 10.87 -8.90
N SER A 39 -5.31 11.35 -9.24
CA SER A 39 -5.82 11.30 -10.60
C SER A 39 -5.02 12.19 -11.55
N ARG A 40 -4.52 13.34 -11.08
CA ARG A 40 -3.67 14.22 -11.90
C ARG A 40 -2.29 13.63 -12.14
N ARG A 41 -1.72 12.95 -11.14
CA ARG A 41 -0.33 12.43 -11.20
C ARG A 41 -0.25 11.01 -11.75
N CYS A 42 -1.19 10.14 -11.38
CA CYS A 42 -1.10 8.69 -11.54
C CYS A 42 -2.15 8.06 -12.46
N HIS A 43 -2.93 8.86 -13.21
CA HIS A 43 -3.90 8.31 -14.16
C HIS A 43 -3.27 7.35 -15.19
N GLY A 44 -2.09 7.70 -15.73
CA GLY A 44 -1.36 6.83 -16.67
C GLY A 44 -1.06 5.43 -16.10
N PRO A 45 -0.34 5.33 -14.97
CA PRO A 45 -0.09 4.05 -14.29
C PRO A 45 -1.36 3.24 -13.99
N PHE A 46 -2.43 3.87 -13.47
CA PHE A 46 -3.69 3.16 -13.19
C PHE A 46 -4.34 2.61 -14.46
N ASN A 47 -4.32 3.35 -15.57
CA ASN A 47 -4.81 2.85 -16.86
C ASN A 47 -3.92 1.74 -17.43
N GLY A 48 -2.60 1.81 -17.22
CA GLY A 48 -1.69 0.72 -17.55
C GLY A 48 -2.09 -0.58 -16.86
N LEU A 49 -2.30 -0.51 -15.54
CA LEU A 49 -2.76 -1.65 -14.75
C LEU A 49 -4.15 -2.14 -15.20
N LEU A 50 -5.09 -1.22 -15.48
CA LEU A 50 -6.42 -1.58 -15.99
C LEU A 50 -6.33 -2.33 -17.33
N ARG A 51 -5.50 -1.88 -18.27
CA ARG A 51 -5.30 -2.55 -19.57
C ARG A 51 -4.74 -3.96 -19.38
N CYS A 52 -3.72 -4.12 -18.54
CA CYS A 52 -3.17 -5.44 -18.26
C CYS A 52 -4.19 -6.36 -17.57
N CYS A 53 -4.97 -5.85 -16.61
CA CYS A 53 -6.02 -6.63 -15.96
C CYS A 53 -7.08 -7.10 -16.97
N ARG A 54 -7.49 -6.23 -17.90
CA ARG A 54 -8.43 -6.58 -18.97
C ARG A 54 -7.88 -7.64 -19.93
N SER A 55 -6.60 -7.56 -20.31
CA SER A 55 -6.00 -8.53 -21.24
C SER A 55 -5.78 -9.90 -20.60
N THR A 56 -5.67 -9.97 -19.27
CA THR A 56 -5.40 -11.21 -18.52
C THR A 56 -6.63 -11.78 -17.79
N GLY A 57 -7.77 -11.08 -17.83
CA GLY A 57 -9.01 -11.49 -17.16
C GLY A 57 -9.02 -11.24 -15.65
N GLU A 58 -8.05 -10.47 -15.14
CA GLU A 58 -7.93 -10.13 -13.73
C GLU A 58 -8.85 -8.96 -13.33
N ASP A 59 -9.32 -8.95 -12.07
CA ASP A 59 -10.06 -7.82 -11.53
C ASP A 59 -9.12 -6.74 -10.98
N LEU A 60 -9.22 -5.52 -11.50
CA LEU A 60 -8.37 -4.39 -11.09
C LEU A 60 -8.39 -4.15 -9.57
N LEU A 61 -9.57 -4.23 -8.93
CA LEU A 61 -9.69 -3.97 -7.50
C LEU A 61 -9.06 -5.10 -6.67
N ALA A 62 -9.18 -6.36 -7.10
CA ALA A 62 -8.45 -7.49 -6.50
C ALA A 62 -6.92 -7.41 -6.71
N GLN A 63 -6.47 -6.62 -7.69
CA GLN A 63 -5.07 -6.38 -8.00
C GLN A 63 -4.46 -5.18 -7.26
N LEU A 64 -5.17 -4.50 -6.36
CA LEU A 64 -4.60 -3.40 -5.58
C LEU A 64 -4.12 -3.77 -4.17
N PRO A 65 -4.84 -4.57 -3.36
CA PRO A 65 -4.42 -4.83 -1.98
C PRO A 65 -3.02 -5.46 -1.92
N PRO A 66 -2.18 -5.07 -0.95
CA PRO A 66 -0.91 -5.74 -0.69
C PRO A 66 -1.11 -7.25 -0.47
N ARG A 67 -0.27 -8.08 -1.10
CA ARG A 67 -0.32 -9.54 -0.93
C ARG A 67 0.80 -10.00 -0.01
N PHE A 68 0.45 -10.87 0.94
CA PHE A 68 1.39 -11.48 1.86
C PHE A 68 1.16 -13.00 1.89
N GLU A 69 2.25 -13.75 1.94
CA GLU A 69 2.27 -15.20 2.14
C GLU A 69 3.30 -15.50 3.22
N GLU A 70 2.89 -16.23 4.26
CA GLU A 70 3.73 -16.52 5.44
C GLU A 70 4.37 -15.26 6.08
N GLY A 71 3.63 -14.14 6.07
CA GLY A 71 4.09 -12.86 6.61
C GLY A 71 5.13 -12.13 5.74
N ARG A 72 5.43 -12.63 4.54
CA ARG A 72 6.34 -12.00 3.57
C ARG A 72 5.56 -11.42 2.40
N PRO A 73 6.02 -10.31 1.79
CA PRO A 73 5.42 -9.82 0.55
C PRO A 73 5.42 -10.90 -0.52
N LYS A 74 4.25 -11.16 -1.09
CA LYS A 74 4.10 -12.02 -2.27
C LYS A 74 4.05 -11.12 -3.51
N PRO A 75 5.02 -11.23 -4.44
CA PRO A 75 4.95 -10.50 -5.69
C PRO A 75 3.74 -10.95 -6.50
N ARG A 76 3.26 -10.07 -7.39
CA ARG A 76 2.19 -10.43 -8.32
C ARG A 76 2.78 -11.27 -9.44
N GLU A 77 2.06 -12.30 -9.85
CA GLU A 77 2.42 -13.12 -11.02
C GLU A 77 1.95 -12.44 -12.31
N VAL A 78 0.82 -11.72 -12.24
CA VAL A 78 0.17 -11.06 -13.38
C VAL A 78 0.14 -9.55 -13.15
N CYS A 79 0.43 -8.78 -14.20
CA CYS A 79 0.47 -7.30 -14.17
C CYS A 79 1.40 -6.70 -13.11
N ALA A 80 2.49 -7.40 -12.78
CA ALA A 80 3.42 -6.97 -11.72
C ALA A 80 4.10 -5.64 -12.05
N ALA A 81 4.51 -5.45 -13.29
CA ALA A 81 5.19 -4.23 -13.73
C ALA A 81 4.26 -3.01 -13.65
N GLU A 82 3.02 -3.15 -14.10
CA GLU A 82 2.00 -2.10 -14.06
C GLU A 82 1.60 -1.77 -12.63
N HIS A 83 1.47 -2.79 -11.77
CA HIS A 83 1.22 -2.58 -10.36
C HIS A 83 2.38 -1.85 -9.69
N ASP A 84 3.62 -2.26 -9.92
CA ASP A 84 4.81 -1.58 -9.38
C ASP A 84 4.89 -0.12 -9.87
N ALA A 85 4.48 0.17 -11.11
CA ALA A 85 4.37 1.54 -11.62
C ALA A 85 3.29 2.36 -10.88
N VAL A 86 2.14 1.76 -10.56
CA VAL A 86 1.11 2.39 -9.72
C VAL A 86 1.67 2.69 -8.33
N VAL A 87 2.32 1.72 -7.68
CA VAL A 87 2.88 1.89 -6.34
C VAL A 87 3.90 3.04 -6.32
N ARG A 88 4.84 3.06 -7.28
CA ARG A 88 5.84 4.13 -7.37
C ARG A 88 5.19 5.49 -7.58
N CYS A 89 4.25 5.61 -8.51
CA CYS A 89 3.58 6.87 -8.75
C CYS A 89 2.83 7.37 -7.52
N VAL A 90 2.11 6.50 -6.81
CA VAL A 90 1.40 6.87 -5.58
C VAL A 90 2.38 7.34 -4.51
N ALA A 91 3.52 6.65 -4.34
CA ALA A 91 4.56 7.06 -3.41
C ALA A 91 5.13 8.44 -3.77
N GLU A 92 5.47 8.68 -5.04
CA GLU A 92 5.97 9.99 -5.51
C GLU A 92 4.94 11.09 -5.29
N ALA A 93 3.67 10.86 -5.66
CA ALA A 93 2.61 11.86 -5.53
C ALA A 93 2.30 12.21 -4.07
N LEU A 94 2.42 11.23 -3.16
CA LEU A 94 2.15 11.40 -1.73
C LEU A 94 3.40 11.74 -0.91
N LEU A 95 4.55 11.98 -1.54
CA LEU A 95 5.70 12.61 -0.90
C LEU A 95 5.63 14.15 -0.93
N GLU A 96 4.72 14.71 -1.73
CA GLU A 96 4.51 16.15 -1.77
C GLU A 96 3.99 16.68 -0.41
N PRO A 97 4.26 17.96 -0.10
CA PRO A 97 3.79 18.57 1.15
C PRO A 97 2.28 18.41 1.37
N GLY A 98 1.87 18.06 2.58
CA GLY A 98 0.45 17.86 2.95
C GLY A 98 0.03 16.38 3.10
N TYR A 99 0.94 15.44 2.81
CA TYR A 99 0.70 14.00 2.91
C TYR A 99 1.71 13.30 3.85
N ASP A 100 1.76 13.68 5.12
CA ASP A 100 2.84 13.27 6.04
C ASP A 100 2.86 11.78 6.45
N LYS A 101 1.92 10.96 5.97
CA LYS A 101 1.86 9.53 6.29
C LYS A 101 2.76 8.76 5.32
N CYS A 102 3.41 7.72 5.84
CA CYS A 102 4.24 6.81 5.05
C CYS A 102 5.51 7.41 4.41
N GLN A 103 5.86 8.66 4.73
CA GLN A 103 7.00 9.38 4.14
C GLN A 103 8.29 8.55 4.09
N ARG A 104 8.77 8.04 5.24
CA ARG A 104 9.97 7.20 5.30
C ARG A 104 9.89 5.94 4.43
N SER A 105 8.69 5.36 4.31
CA SER A 105 8.47 4.16 3.49
C SER A 105 8.44 4.49 2.01
N PHE A 106 7.93 5.67 1.64
CA PHE A 106 7.93 6.16 0.26
C PHE A 106 9.33 6.58 -0.18
N GLU A 107 10.08 7.31 0.65
CA GLU A 107 11.47 7.68 0.38
C GLU A 107 12.34 6.44 0.13
N ALA A 108 12.21 5.41 0.96
CA ALA A 108 12.94 4.15 0.79
C ALA A 108 12.56 3.40 -0.50
N LEU A 109 11.33 3.58 -0.99
CA LEU A 109 10.80 2.92 -2.17
C LEU A 109 11.28 3.54 -3.48
N LEU A 110 11.51 4.86 -3.52
CA LEU A 110 11.92 5.56 -4.76
C LEU A 110 13.28 5.07 -5.29
N GLY A 111 14.17 4.62 -4.41
CA GLY A 111 15.45 4.02 -4.80
C GLY A 111 15.40 2.50 -5.02
N ALA A 112 14.24 1.87 -4.90
CA ALA A 112 14.13 0.42 -4.83
C ALA A 112 13.83 -0.25 -6.17
N SER A 113 14.43 -1.43 -6.37
CA SER A 113 14.16 -2.29 -7.52
C SER A 113 12.72 -2.82 -7.52
N ALA A 114 12.24 -3.23 -8.69
CA ALA A 114 10.93 -3.87 -8.84
C ALA A 114 10.84 -5.14 -7.98
N GLY A 115 9.66 -5.42 -7.42
CA GLY A 115 9.45 -6.57 -6.53
C GLY A 115 10.23 -6.54 -5.19
N SER A 116 10.85 -5.42 -4.84
CA SER A 116 11.61 -5.27 -3.59
C SER A 116 10.73 -5.27 -2.33
N LYS A 117 11.33 -5.53 -1.16
CA LYS A 117 10.62 -5.48 0.13
C LYS A 117 10.20 -4.06 0.47
N GLU A 118 10.97 -3.08 0.03
CA GLU A 118 10.72 -1.65 0.15
C GLU A 118 9.44 -1.28 -0.58
N LEU A 119 9.25 -1.81 -1.80
CA LEU A 119 8.03 -1.61 -2.59
C LEU A 119 6.80 -2.11 -1.84
N ALA A 120 6.88 -3.34 -1.32
CA ALA A 120 5.79 -3.93 -0.55
C ALA A 120 5.48 -3.20 0.77
N ARG A 121 6.51 -2.73 1.48
CA ARG A 121 6.34 -1.97 2.73
C ARG A 121 5.72 -0.61 2.48
N GLY A 122 6.20 0.11 1.46
CA GLY A 122 5.63 1.39 1.03
C GLY A 122 4.16 1.21 0.66
N TRP A 123 3.84 0.20 -0.15
CA TRP A 123 2.47 -0.09 -0.54
C TRP A 123 1.57 -0.52 0.62
N ALA A 124 2.07 -1.33 1.55
CA ALA A 124 1.32 -1.70 2.74
C ALA A 124 0.98 -0.50 3.63
N CYS A 125 1.91 0.44 3.76
CA CYS A 125 1.65 1.69 4.46
C CYS A 125 0.62 2.55 3.70
N ALA A 126 0.77 2.68 2.38
CA ALA A 126 -0.17 3.38 1.52
C ALA A 126 -1.59 2.81 1.68
N TRP A 127 -1.74 1.49 1.63
CA TRP A 127 -3.01 0.83 1.83
C TRP A 127 -3.62 1.16 3.20
N ARG A 128 -2.85 1.04 4.27
CA ARG A 128 -3.33 1.31 5.63
C ARG A 128 -3.85 2.74 5.83
N HIS A 129 -3.28 3.73 5.13
CA HIS A 129 -3.58 5.14 5.35
C HIS A 129 -4.37 5.82 4.22
N PHE A 130 -4.34 5.26 3.02
CA PHE A 130 -4.86 5.86 1.78
C PHE A 130 -5.64 4.85 0.93
N GLU A 131 -6.06 3.69 1.46
CA GLU A 131 -6.88 2.70 0.73
C GLU A 131 -8.08 3.34 0.03
N LYS A 132 -8.85 4.17 0.75
CA LYS A 132 -10.08 4.76 0.22
C LYS A 132 -9.87 5.60 -1.06
N PRO A 133 -8.97 6.60 -1.09
CA PRO A 133 -8.69 7.33 -2.34
C PRO A 133 -8.10 6.45 -3.44
N ILE A 134 -7.27 5.44 -3.10
CA ILE A 134 -6.69 4.50 -4.08
C ILE A 134 -7.79 3.66 -4.74
N VAL A 135 -8.72 3.11 -3.95
CA VAL A 135 -9.88 2.35 -4.45
C VAL A 135 -10.78 3.25 -5.30
N GLN A 136 -11.10 4.46 -4.84
CA GLN A 136 -11.90 5.42 -5.62
C GLN A 136 -11.25 5.74 -6.97
N MET A 137 -9.92 5.90 -7.02
CA MET A 137 -9.19 6.12 -8.26
C MET A 137 -9.34 4.94 -9.23
N ALA A 138 -9.16 3.71 -8.76
CA ALA A 138 -9.31 2.53 -9.60
C ALA A 138 -10.75 2.26 -10.04
N THR A 139 -11.74 2.49 -9.17
CA THR A 139 -13.16 2.45 -9.56
C THR A 139 -13.46 3.48 -10.65
N THR A 140 -12.91 4.69 -10.52
CA THR A 140 -13.06 5.74 -11.54
C THR A 140 -12.41 5.34 -12.86
N ALA A 141 -11.19 4.81 -12.84
CA ALA A 141 -10.52 4.29 -14.04
C ALA A 141 -11.31 3.15 -14.70
N ARG A 142 -11.88 2.24 -13.90
CA ARG A 142 -12.72 1.15 -14.41
C ARG A 142 -14.00 1.68 -15.07
N ALA A 143 -14.65 2.68 -14.48
CA ALA A 143 -15.91 3.23 -14.95
C ALA A 143 -15.75 4.12 -16.19
N LEU A 144 -14.75 5.00 -16.19
CA LEU A 144 -14.50 5.96 -17.28
C LEU A 144 -13.58 5.38 -18.37
N GLY A 145 -12.92 4.26 -18.11
CA GLY A 145 -11.90 3.71 -19.01
C GLY A 145 -10.68 4.63 -19.10
N GLU A 146 -10.14 4.77 -20.31
CA GLU A 146 -8.94 5.59 -20.59
C GLU A 146 -9.25 7.10 -20.72
N CYS A 147 -10.50 7.51 -20.48
CA CYS A 147 -10.87 8.91 -20.54
C CYS A 147 -10.12 9.73 -19.48
N ARG A 148 -9.38 10.76 -19.92
CA ARG A 148 -8.73 11.72 -19.03
C ARG A 148 -9.76 12.73 -18.48
N PRO A 149 -9.63 13.17 -17.22
CA PRO A 149 -10.36 14.36 -16.79
C PRO A 149 -9.96 15.54 -17.68
N VAL A 150 -10.94 16.29 -18.17
CA VAL A 150 -10.71 17.58 -18.82
C VAL A 150 -10.39 18.57 -17.71
N ASP A 151 -9.25 19.26 -17.81
CA ASP A 151 -8.80 20.28 -16.86
C ASP A 151 -9.74 21.50 -16.80
#